data_AF-A0A6M1E4N2-F1
#
_entry.id   AF-A0A6M1E4N2-F1
#
_cell.length_a   1.000
_cell.length_b   1.000
_cell.length_c   1.000
_cell.angle_alpha   90.00
_cell.angle_beta   90.00
_cell.angle_gamma   90.00
#
_symmetry.space_group_name_H-M   'P 1'
#
loop_
_entity.id
_entity.type
_entity.pdbx_description
1 polymer ?
#
loop_
_entity_poly.entity_id
_entity_poly.type
_entity_poly.pdbx_seq_one_letter_code
_entity_poly.pdbx_strand_id
1 'polypeptide(L)'
;MKRHHLLLGFLSCLILILAACRKDNRDIKLEVKNSNGLDLNFSFEEKPAPGTQLIAHLYYAEEENEPFLDREPDKVLKHTLTAKEIAEGLTLTFEGKITSPFAYAIAFADVDDDSKLSEGDIAVAYGGGESLNVWEVMRKVATAESVSHRKFLTMIMDRLYSTQRPPLEMLITFPAPPLAGAQLEVGLYYAGTEDEPVTGRTPDIIRQHTLTQSEIDNGLTLVFENLEDVPYLFARAYVDIDGGGDLNHGDIAMFYGGASINDVLQNRALPQNIGPLANVDMALSVWHADEVGPPVDIDGNEYAIVTIGNQEWMTENLKVTHYRTGAPIPTGFTDSDWAGLTSGAYAVYSTPVTGSAAFPVTVATEAEMVARFGRLYNGYTVLDPRGVAPVGWRVPTDEDFKELERFLGMPEADLEISGESTARGATQDVAVKLRSAVWTSAPVGTDDYGFGAAPVGRRHITGAFEKFGAWEGHYMWTSTQNNPTSIYMTARVIRAKPINRYSPDLRSGFSIRCVRDKQQ
;
A
#
# COMPACT_ATOMS: atom_id res chain seq x y z
N MET A 1 8.28 -67.06 -1.59
CA MET A 1 9.17 -66.01 -2.12
C MET A 1 8.76 -65.70 -3.56
N LYS A 2 8.67 -64.43 -3.95
CA LYS A 2 8.04 -63.88 -5.19
C LYS A 2 6.55 -63.46 -5.04
N ARG A 3 6.28 -62.43 -4.24
CA ARG A 3 5.08 -61.56 -4.36
C ARG A 3 5.27 -60.20 -3.65
N HIS A 4 6.49 -59.66 -3.65
CA HIS A 4 6.83 -58.37 -3.01
C HIS A 4 7.60 -57.41 -3.94
N HIS A 5 7.55 -57.62 -5.26
CA HIS A 5 8.28 -56.77 -6.22
C HIS A 5 7.40 -56.21 -7.36
N LEU A 6 6.07 -56.23 -7.23
CA LEU A 6 5.19 -55.69 -8.27
C LEU A 6 4.46 -54.38 -7.91
N LEU A 7 4.50 -53.91 -6.67
CA LEU A 7 3.91 -52.61 -6.30
C LEU A 7 4.90 -51.42 -6.32
N LEU A 8 6.22 -51.66 -6.29
CA LEU A 8 7.21 -50.58 -6.44
C LEU A 8 7.57 -50.25 -7.91
N GLY A 9 7.07 -51.02 -8.88
CA GLY A 9 7.43 -50.89 -10.29
C GLY A 9 6.52 -50.01 -11.14
N PHE A 10 5.39 -49.54 -10.60
CA PHE A 10 4.42 -48.73 -11.36
C PHE A 10 4.45 -47.24 -11.02
N LEU A 11 4.92 -46.85 -9.83
CA LEU A 11 5.13 -45.43 -9.48
C LEU A 11 6.48 -44.88 -9.96
N SER A 12 7.47 -45.75 -10.23
CA SER A 12 8.83 -45.35 -10.63
C SER A 12 9.00 -45.11 -12.13
N CYS A 13 8.06 -45.52 -12.98
CA CYS A 13 8.16 -45.35 -14.44
C CYS A 13 7.45 -44.11 -15.01
N LEU A 14 6.67 -43.37 -14.21
CA LEU A 14 5.99 -42.16 -14.70
C LEU A 14 6.77 -40.86 -14.40
N ILE A 15 7.73 -40.90 -13.47
CA ILE A 15 8.52 -39.72 -13.05
C ILE A 15 9.75 -39.48 -13.94
N LEU A 16 10.15 -40.45 -14.78
CA LEU A 16 11.40 -40.40 -15.54
C LEU A 16 11.31 -39.84 -16.98
N ILE A 17 10.16 -39.35 -17.43
CA ILE A 17 10.00 -38.81 -18.81
C ILE A 17 9.75 -37.29 -18.87
N LEU A 18 9.51 -36.61 -17.74
CA LEU A 18 9.35 -35.15 -17.72
C LEU A 18 10.60 -34.37 -17.26
N ALA A 19 11.65 -35.07 -16.82
CA ALA A 19 12.92 -34.47 -16.37
C ALA A 19 13.80 -33.86 -17.49
N ALA A 20 13.29 -33.67 -18.70
CA ALA A 20 14.05 -33.09 -19.81
C ALA A 20 13.45 -31.73 -20.24
N CYS A 21 14.19 -30.67 -19.92
CA CYS A 21 13.99 -29.27 -20.31
C CYS A 21 13.03 -28.42 -19.45
N ARG A 22 13.54 -27.97 -18.29
CA ARG A 22 13.48 -26.54 -17.93
C ARG A 22 14.59 -26.22 -16.95
N LYS A 23 15.72 -25.76 -17.49
CA LYS A 23 16.82 -25.23 -16.70
C LYS A 23 16.72 -23.70 -16.70
N ASP A 24 17.00 -23.15 -15.52
CA ASP A 24 17.52 -21.80 -15.26
C ASP A 24 16.50 -20.63 -15.21
N ASN A 25 15.98 -20.35 -14.01
CA ASN A 25 16.58 -19.37 -13.08
C ASN A 25 15.59 -19.07 -11.93
N ARG A 26 15.56 -19.95 -10.92
CA ARG A 26 14.88 -19.72 -9.64
C ARG A 26 15.97 -19.53 -8.59
N ASP A 27 16.40 -18.30 -8.39
CA ASP A 27 17.22 -17.94 -7.23
C ASP A 27 16.86 -16.54 -6.77
N ILE A 28 15.76 -16.45 -6.03
CA ILE A 28 15.56 -15.45 -4.99
C ILE A 28 15.10 -16.23 -3.75
N LYS A 29 16.00 -16.39 -2.78
CA LYS A 29 15.67 -16.92 -1.45
C LYS A 29 15.01 -15.81 -0.65
N LEU A 30 13.68 -15.77 -0.64
CA LEU A 30 12.92 -15.06 0.37
C LEU A 30 12.77 -16.00 1.58
N GLU A 31 13.42 -15.66 2.69
CA GLU A 31 13.32 -16.45 3.91
C GLU A 31 11.89 -16.34 4.47
N VAL A 32 11.24 -17.49 4.72
CA VAL A 32 9.93 -17.62 5.39
C VAL A 32 10.09 -17.28 6.88
N LYS A 33 10.60 -16.10 7.22
CA LYS A 33 11.00 -15.76 8.59
C LYS A 33 9.85 -15.30 9.48
N ASN A 34 8.74 -14.83 8.90
CA ASN A 34 7.69 -14.13 9.65
C ASN A 34 6.30 -14.79 9.55
N SER A 35 6.21 -16.03 9.07
CA SER A 35 4.93 -16.74 9.01
C SER A 35 4.43 -17.12 10.41
N ASN A 36 3.14 -16.97 10.67
CA ASN A 36 2.50 -17.33 11.95
C ASN A 36 1.37 -18.34 11.83
N GLY A 37 1.02 -18.73 10.61
CA GLY A 37 0.10 -19.82 10.36
C GLY A 37 -0.32 -19.88 8.90
N LEU A 38 -1.07 -20.91 8.55
CA LEU A 38 -1.49 -21.24 7.19
C LEU A 38 -2.95 -21.70 7.15
N ASP A 39 -3.78 -21.00 6.39
CA ASP A 39 -5.21 -21.32 6.23
C ASP A 39 -5.45 -22.28 5.05
N LEU A 40 -6.20 -23.34 5.33
CA LEU A 40 -6.70 -24.31 4.38
C LEU A 40 -8.22 -24.20 4.28
N ASN A 41 -8.72 -23.78 3.12
CA ASN A 41 -10.15 -23.70 2.85
C ASN A 41 -10.63 -24.96 2.15
N PHE A 42 -11.66 -25.58 2.70
CA PHE A 42 -12.26 -26.80 2.20
C PHE A 42 -13.65 -26.58 1.66
N SER A 43 -13.95 -27.20 0.52
CA SER A 43 -15.32 -27.34 0.03
C SER A 43 -15.57 -28.75 -0.51
N PHE A 44 -16.78 -29.25 -0.35
CA PHE A 44 -17.15 -30.64 -0.63
C PHE A 44 -18.06 -30.71 -1.86
N GLU A 45 -17.59 -31.35 -2.93
CA GLU A 45 -18.39 -31.62 -4.12
C GLU A 45 -19.42 -32.72 -3.84
N GLU A 46 -18.97 -33.80 -3.21
CA GLU A 46 -19.82 -34.88 -2.70
C GLU A 46 -19.71 -34.90 -1.16
N LYS A 47 -20.87 -34.78 -0.50
CA LYS A 47 -20.97 -34.47 0.92
C LYS A 47 -20.74 -35.71 1.80
N PRO A 48 -19.69 -35.74 2.67
CA PRO A 48 -19.53 -36.80 3.66
C PRO A 48 -20.64 -36.75 4.72
N ALA A 49 -20.69 -37.76 5.59
CA ALA A 49 -21.65 -37.78 6.70
C ALA A 49 -21.25 -36.74 7.77
N PRO A 50 -22.20 -36.03 8.40
CA PRO A 50 -21.91 -35.27 9.60
C PRO A 50 -21.32 -36.18 10.69
N GLY A 51 -20.25 -35.72 11.34
CA GLY A 51 -19.48 -36.51 12.30
C GLY A 51 -18.24 -37.19 11.71
N THR A 52 -18.07 -37.20 10.38
CA THR A 52 -16.81 -37.66 9.74
C THR A 52 -15.64 -36.78 10.17
N GLN A 53 -14.50 -37.39 10.45
CA GLN A 53 -13.27 -36.64 10.76
C GLN A 53 -12.61 -36.15 9.48
N LEU A 54 -12.25 -34.87 9.43
CA LEU A 54 -11.34 -34.28 8.46
C LEU A 54 -9.96 -34.14 9.11
N ILE A 55 -8.96 -34.76 8.50
CA ILE A 55 -7.57 -34.74 8.97
C ILE A 55 -6.72 -34.05 7.91
N ALA A 56 -5.95 -33.04 8.31
CA ALA A 56 -5.01 -32.33 7.45
C ALA A 56 -3.58 -32.47 7.99
N HIS A 57 -2.66 -32.84 7.12
CA HIS A 57 -1.23 -33.03 7.39
C HIS A 57 -0.41 -31.98 6.63
N LEU A 58 0.58 -31.40 7.30
CA LEU A 58 1.55 -30.49 6.72
C LEU A 58 2.96 -31.08 6.80
N TYR A 59 3.70 -30.95 5.71
CA TYR A 59 4.99 -31.57 5.48
C TYR A 59 5.99 -30.51 4.96
N TYR A 60 6.96 -30.10 5.77
CA TYR A 60 8.05 -29.18 5.44
C TYR A 60 9.19 -29.89 4.71
N ALA A 61 9.67 -29.33 3.61
CA ALA A 61 10.75 -29.92 2.83
C ALA A 61 11.83 -28.89 2.50
N GLU A 62 13.08 -29.33 2.61
CA GLU A 62 14.23 -28.46 2.35
C GLU A 62 14.53 -28.36 0.85
N GLU A 63 14.10 -29.35 0.06
CA GLU A 63 14.31 -29.42 -1.39
C GLU A 63 12.99 -29.62 -2.17
N GLU A 64 12.95 -29.03 -3.36
CA GLU A 64 11.88 -29.23 -4.34
C GLU A 64 11.87 -30.72 -4.76
N ASN A 65 10.76 -31.44 -4.50
CA ASN A 65 10.57 -32.89 -4.75
C ASN A 65 11.12 -33.86 -3.72
N GLU A 66 11.41 -33.41 -2.50
CA GLU A 66 11.70 -34.32 -1.39
C GLU A 66 10.52 -35.29 -1.13
N PRO A 67 10.72 -36.62 -1.16
CA PRO A 67 9.65 -37.58 -0.86
C PRO A 67 9.11 -37.39 0.55
N PHE A 68 7.80 -37.17 0.68
CA PHE A 68 7.18 -36.83 1.97
C PHE A 68 6.05 -37.77 2.42
N LEU A 69 5.56 -38.65 1.55
CA LEU A 69 4.43 -39.55 1.88
C LEU A 69 4.81 -40.66 2.87
N ASP A 70 6.08 -41.07 2.91
CA ASP A 70 6.57 -42.15 3.77
C ASP A 70 7.06 -41.66 5.15
N ARG A 71 6.96 -40.35 5.44
CA ARG A 71 7.37 -39.76 6.72
C ARG A 71 6.18 -39.32 7.57
N GLU A 72 6.45 -39.09 8.84
CA GLU A 72 5.47 -38.45 9.72
C GLU A 72 5.29 -36.97 9.32
N PRO A 73 4.04 -36.46 9.39
CA PRO A 73 3.75 -35.05 9.15
C PRO A 73 4.35 -34.13 10.22
N ASP A 74 4.83 -32.97 9.81
CA ASP A 74 5.36 -31.95 10.74
C ASP A 74 4.25 -31.30 11.56
N LYS A 75 3.06 -31.14 10.97
CA LYS A 75 1.84 -30.72 11.69
C LYS A 75 0.64 -31.52 11.26
N VAL A 76 -0.27 -31.74 12.21
CA VAL A 76 -1.54 -32.44 11.98
C VAL A 76 -2.67 -31.63 12.58
N LEU A 77 -3.72 -31.40 11.80
CA LEU A 77 -5.00 -30.87 12.25
C LEU A 77 -6.06 -31.95 12.11
N LYS A 78 -6.96 -31.99 13.09
CA LYS A 78 -8.08 -32.91 13.13
C LYS A 78 -9.34 -32.12 13.47
N HIS A 79 -10.39 -32.30 12.68
CA HIS A 79 -11.65 -31.60 12.87
C HIS A 79 -12.84 -32.52 12.59
N THR A 80 -13.86 -32.47 13.44
CA THR A 80 -15.09 -33.26 13.24
C THR A 80 -16.10 -32.44 12.44
N LEU A 81 -16.48 -32.92 11.25
CA LEU A 81 -17.33 -32.17 10.33
C LEU A 81 -18.76 -32.05 10.82
N THR A 82 -19.26 -30.83 10.90
CA THR A 82 -20.68 -30.56 11.13
C THR A 82 -21.46 -30.52 9.82
N ALA A 83 -22.78 -30.72 9.89
CA ALA A 83 -23.65 -30.61 8.72
C ALA A 83 -23.60 -29.23 8.04
N LYS A 84 -23.32 -28.17 8.82
CA LYS A 84 -23.19 -26.80 8.32
C LYS A 84 -21.90 -26.63 7.50
N GLU A 85 -20.77 -27.07 8.03
CA GLU A 85 -19.46 -27.01 7.36
C GLU A 85 -19.42 -27.85 6.07
N ILE A 86 -20.11 -28.98 6.05
CA ILE A 86 -20.26 -29.80 4.84
C ILE A 86 -21.08 -29.06 3.76
N ALA A 87 -21.99 -28.18 4.17
CA ALA A 87 -22.84 -27.42 3.24
C ALA A 87 -22.18 -26.11 2.77
N GLU A 88 -21.44 -25.44 3.64
CA GLU A 88 -20.93 -24.07 3.42
C GLU A 88 -19.41 -24.01 3.20
N GLY A 89 -18.69 -25.12 3.45
CA GLY A 89 -17.23 -25.15 3.51
C GLY A 89 -16.70 -24.83 4.90
N LEU A 90 -15.40 -25.01 5.10
CA LEU A 90 -14.73 -24.67 6.36
C LEU A 90 -13.26 -24.27 6.13
N THR A 91 -12.70 -23.55 7.08
CA THR A 91 -11.28 -23.17 7.09
C THR A 91 -10.59 -23.84 8.28
N LEU A 92 -9.48 -24.54 8.04
CA LEU A 92 -8.58 -25.00 9.11
C LEU A 92 -7.26 -24.24 9.04
N THR A 93 -6.72 -23.87 10.19
CA THR A 93 -5.48 -23.09 10.28
C THR A 93 -4.38 -23.91 10.93
N PHE A 94 -3.27 -24.10 10.22
CA PHE A 94 -2.03 -24.59 10.84
C PHE A 94 -1.38 -23.43 11.56
N GLU A 95 -1.54 -23.35 12.87
CA GLU A 95 -0.92 -22.29 13.68
C GLU A 95 0.60 -22.45 13.78
N GLY A 96 1.30 -21.32 13.92
CA GLY A 96 2.75 -21.25 14.11
C GLY A 96 3.54 -21.22 12.80
N LYS A 97 4.82 -20.87 12.94
CA LYS A 97 5.72 -20.60 11.82
C LYS A 97 5.91 -21.76 10.85
N ILE A 98 5.85 -21.44 9.57
CA ILE A 98 6.28 -22.27 8.43
C ILE A 98 7.79 -22.09 8.31
N THR A 99 8.54 -23.15 8.60
CA THR A 99 9.99 -23.08 8.82
C THR A 99 10.81 -23.41 7.59
N SER A 100 10.18 -23.83 6.49
CA SER A 100 10.86 -24.39 5.33
C SER A 100 10.35 -23.75 4.02
N PRO A 101 11.22 -23.59 3.00
CA PRO A 101 10.86 -22.95 1.73
C PRO A 101 9.86 -23.76 0.89
N PHE A 102 9.76 -25.08 1.13
CA PHE A 102 8.75 -25.95 0.51
C PHE A 102 7.84 -26.56 1.59
N ALA A 103 6.55 -26.64 1.29
CA ALA A 103 5.58 -27.30 2.15
C ALA A 103 4.54 -28.04 1.31
N TYR A 104 4.21 -29.26 1.71
CA TYR A 104 3.16 -30.08 1.11
C TYR A 104 2.02 -30.26 2.11
N ALA A 105 0.79 -30.19 1.63
CA ALA A 105 -0.40 -30.40 2.44
C ALA A 105 -1.24 -31.54 1.87
N ILE A 106 -1.63 -32.48 2.73
CA ILE A 106 -2.59 -33.54 2.42
C ILE A 106 -3.74 -33.39 3.37
N ALA A 107 -4.97 -33.44 2.86
CA ALA A 107 -6.14 -33.50 3.69
C ALA A 107 -7.04 -34.64 3.24
N PHE A 108 -7.61 -35.35 4.21
CA PHE A 108 -8.52 -36.45 3.95
C PHE A 108 -9.66 -36.51 4.97
N ALA A 109 -10.84 -36.86 4.49
CA ALA A 109 -11.95 -37.24 5.35
C ALA A 109 -11.84 -38.75 5.63
N ASP A 110 -11.68 -39.07 6.90
CA ASP A 110 -11.55 -40.41 7.47
C ASP A 110 -12.93 -41.06 7.54
N VAL A 111 -13.28 -41.80 6.50
CA VAL A 111 -14.62 -42.38 6.33
C VAL A 111 -14.73 -43.71 7.07
N ASP A 112 -13.62 -44.42 7.24
CA ASP A 112 -13.56 -45.73 7.89
C ASP A 112 -13.20 -45.67 9.39
N ASP A 113 -12.93 -44.47 9.92
CA ASP A 113 -12.61 -44.15 11.33
C ASP A 113 -11.31 -44.82 11.82
N ASP A 114 -10.33 -44.99 10.92
CA ASP A 114 -9.04 -45.60 11.21
C ASP A 114 -7.90 -44.59 11.48
N SER A 115 -8.20 -43.29 11.31
CA SER A 115 -7.30 -42.15 11.49
C SER A 115 -6.05 -42.17 10.61
N LYS A 116 -6.06 -42.94 9.51
CA LYS A 116 -5.00 -43.01 8.51
C LYS A 116 -5.61 -42.78 7.14
N LEU A 117 -4.78 -42.36 6.19
CA LEU A 117 -5.20 -42.33 4.80
C LEU A 117 -5.24 -43.77 4.27
N SER A 118 -6.44 -44.25 3.98
CA SER A 118 -6.78 -45.65 3.73
C SER A 118 -7.64 -45.81 2.46
N GLU A 119 -7.80 -47.05 1.97
CA GLU A 119 -8.64 -47.34 0.81
C GLU A 119 -10.12 -47.20 1.20
N GLY A 120 -10.72 -46.05 0.89
CA GLY A 120 -12.09 -45.71 1.28
C GLY A 120 -12.24 -44.24 1.63
N ASP A 121 -11.14 -43.57 1.97
CA ASP A 121 -11.12 -42.17 2.34
C ASP A 121 -11.19 -41.21 1.15
N ILE A 122 -11.67 -40.02 1.47
CA ILE A 122 -11.77 -38.91 0.53
C ILE A 122 -10.56 -38.02 0.75
N ALA A 123 -9.65 -37.96 -0.22
CA ALA A 123 -8.39 -37.24 -0.02
C ALA A 123 -8.03 -36.30 -1.17
N VAL A 124 -7.42 -35.18 -0.80
CA VAL A 124 -6.81 -34.18 -1.68
C VAL A 124 -5.40 -33.87 -1.22
N ALA A 125 -4.51 -33.63 -2.18
CA ALA A 125 -3.15 -33.26 -1.91
C ALA A 125 -2.71 -32.07 -2.75
N TYR A 126 -1.89 -31.22 -2.15
CA TYR A 126 -1.08 -30.23 -2.85
C TYR A 126 0.32 -30.83 -3.10
N GLY A 127 0.66 -31.06 -4.38
CA GLY A 127 1.97 -31.59 -4.80
C GLY A 127 1.99 -33.05 -5.29
N GLY A 128 0.87 -33.56 -5.83
CA GLY A 128 0.72 -34.93 -6.34
C GLY A 128 1.47 -35.27 -7.65
N GLY A 129 2.62 -34.64 -7.90
CA GLY A 129 3.46 -34.83 -9.09
C GLY A 129 4.13 -33.53 -9.51
N GLU A 130 5.45 -33.45 -9.29
CA GLU A 130 6.32 -32.28 -9.51
C GLU A 130 6.02 -31.09 -8.56
N SER A 131 6.88 -30.92 -7.57
CA SER A 131 6.70 -30.11 -6.38
C SER A 131 6.60 -28.62 -6.61
N LEU A 132 5.61 -28.01 -5.94
CA LEU A 132 5.30 -26.59 -6.01
C LEU A 132 5.97 -25.85 -4.86
N ASN A 133 6.39 -24.60 -5.09
CA ASN A 133 6.91 -23.76 -4.02
C ASN A 133 5.78 -23.15 -3.17
N VAL A 134 6.06 -22.82 -1.90
CA VAL A 134 5.08 -22.22 -0.96
C VAL A 134 4.40 -20.97 -1.55
N TRP A 135 5.08 -20.24 -2.44
CA TRP A 135 4.54 -19.06 -3.10
C TRP A 135 3.52 -19.34 -4.22
N GLU A 136 3.74 -20.37 -5.05
CA GLU A 136 2.78 -20.83 -6.09
C GLU A 136 1.49 -21.33 -5.45
N VAL A 137 1.63 -21.96 -4.29
CA VAL A 137 0.56 -22.41 -3.42
C VAL A 137 -0.22 -21.22 -2.83
N MET A 138 0.49 -20.21 -2.30
CA MET A 138 -0.13 -19.01 -1.71
C MET A 138 -0.77 -18.04 -2.72
N ARG A 139 -0.26 -17.98 -3.95
CA ARG A 139 -0.78 -17.08 -5.02
C ARG A 139 -1.96 -17.71 -5.80
N LYS A 140 -2.52 -18.83 -5.34
CA LYS A 140 -3.55 -19.62 -6.03
C LYS A 140 -3.13 -20.09 -7.44
N VAL A 141 -1.83 -20.19 -7.70
CA VAL A 141 -1.29 -20.64 -8.99
C VAL A 141 -1.31 -22.16 -9.08
N ALA A 142 -1.24 -22.84 -7.93
CA ALA A 142 -1.42 -24.28 -7.80
C ALA A 142 -2.85 -24.66 -7.35
N THR A 143 -3.38 -25.76 -7.90
CA THR A 143 -4.65 -26.36 -7.47
C THR A 143 -4.41 -27.72 -6.82
N ALA A 144 -5.12 -28.03 -5.73
CA ALA A 144 -5.08 -29.37 -5.13
C ALA A 144 -5.58 -30.41 -6.14
N GLU A 145 -5.00 -31.61 -6.10
CA GLU A 145 -5.45 -32.74 -6.90
C GLU A 145 -6.04 -33.83 -6.00
N SER A 146 -7.10 -34.49 -6.48
CA SER A 146 -7.67 -35.64 -5.78
C SER A 146 -6.74 -36.84 -5.92
N VAL A 147 -6.34 -37.42 -4.79
CA VAL A 147 -5.50 -38.62 -4.74
C VAL A 147 -6.32 -39.90 -4.52
N SER A 148 -7.64 -39.76 -4.30
CA SER A 148 -8.57 -40.87 -4.02
C SER A 148 -9.36 -41.33 -5.26
N HIS A 149 -8.92 -40.96 -6.46
CA HIS A 149 -9.57 -41.23 -7.76
C HIS A 149 -11.00 -40.68 -7.93
N ARG A 150 -11.57 -39.98 -6.93
CA ARG A 150 -12.90 -39.38 -6.97
C ARG A 150 -12.84 -37.90 -6.56
N LYS A 151 -13.62 -37.03 -7.22
CA LYS A 151 -13.67 -35.58 -6.91
C LYS A 151 -14.70 -35.33 -5.81
N PHE A 152 -14.30 -35.51 -4.56
CA PHE A 152 -15.21 -35.37 -3.40
C PHE A 152 -14.93 -34.11 -2.57
N LEU A 153 -13.66 -33.73 -2.45
CA LEU A 153 -13.18 -32.63 -1.62
C LEU A 153 -12.29 -31.71 -2.48
N THR A 154 -12.31 -30.42 -2.20
CA THR A 154 -11.37 -29.43 -2.72
C THR A 154 -10.71 -28.72 -1.54
N MET A 155 -9.43 -28.41 -1.67
CA MET A 155 -8.65 -27.67 -0.69
C MET A 155 -7.98 -26.51 -1.41
N ILE A 156 -8.08 -25.31 -0.86
CA ILE A 156 -7.42 -24.09 -1.34
C ILE A 156 -6.57 -23.51 -0.22
N MET A 157 -5.30 -23.27 -0.52
CA MET A 157 -4.40 -22.53 0.37
C MET A 157 -4.58 -21.03 0.07
N ASP A 158 -5.07 -20.28 1.06
CA ASP A 158 -5.56 -18.90 0.81
C ASP A 158 -4.78 -17.82 1.58
N ARG A 159 -4.21 -18.14 2.75
CA ARG A 159 -3.51 -17.14 3.57
C ARG A 159 -2.33 -17.70 4.35
N LEU A 160 -1.25 -16.93 4.37
CA LEU A 160 -0.12 -17.06 5.29
C LEU A 160 -0.09 -15.80 6.17
N TYR A 161 -0.13 -15.96 7.49
CA TYR A 161 -0.05 -14.81 8.41
C TYR A 161 1.39 -14.30 8.47
N SER A 162 1.62 -13.00 8.23
CA SER A 162 2.90 -12.32 8.52
C SER A 162 2.78 -11.55 9.84
N THR A 163 3.84 -11.53 10.65
CA THR A 163 3.88 -10.92 12.00
C THR A 163 4.05 -9.41 12.07
N GLN A 164 4.13 -8.70 10.94
CA GLN A 164 4.30 -7.24 10.98
C GLN A 164 3.03 -6.55 10.54
N ARG A 165 2.37 -5.87 11.49
CA ARG A 165 1.23 -5.01 11.21
C ARG A 165 1.67 -3.77 10.43
N PRO A 166 0.81 -3.25 9.52
CA PRO A 166 1.09 -2.00 8.80
C PRO A 166 1.25 -0.82 9.78
N PRO A 167 1.95 0.25 9.38
CA PRO A 167 2.09 1.44 10.21
C PRO A 167 0.74 2.06 10.57
N LEU A 168 0.63 2.55 11.80
CA LEU A 168 -0.52 3.30 12.31
C LEU A 168 -0.22 4.79 12.23
N GLU A 169 -1.05 5.53 11.50
CA GLU A 169 -0.98 6.99 11.45
C GLU A 169 -1.97 7.56 12.47
N MET A 170 -1.52 8.55 13.23
CA MET A 170 -2.33 9.28 14.22
C MET A 170 -2.32 10.76 13.88
N LEU A 171 -3.47 11.30 13.49
CA LEU A 171 -3.66 12.74 13.33
C LEU A 171 -4.10 13.35 14.66
N ILE A 172 -3.40 14.40 15.09
CA ILE A 172 -3.67 15.13 16.32
C ILE A 172 -3.97 16.58 15.94
N THR A 173 -5.09 17.11 16.45
CA THR A 173 -5.50 18.50 16.23
C THR A 173 -5.83 19.18 17.54
N PHE A 174 -5.69 20.51 17.59
CA PHE A 174 -5.76 21.29 18.81
C PHE A 174 -6.91 22.30 18.77
N PRO A 175 -8.17 21.87 18.97
CA PRO A 175 -9.34 22.76 19.06
C PRO A 175 -9.16 23.93 20.03
N ALA A 176 -8.45 23.69 21.14
CA ALA A 176 -7.88 24.75 21.96
C ALA A 176 -6.36 24.71 21.85
N PRO A 177 -5.76 25.68 21.15
CA PRO A 177 -4.35 25.62 20.81
C PRO A 177 -3.47 25.83 22.05
N PRO A 178 -2.50 24.93 22.32
CA PRO A 178 -1.44 25.19 23.29
C PRO A 178 -0.47 26.25 22.74
N LEU A 179 0.53 26.63 23.53
CA LEU A 179 1.61 27.50 23.06
C LEU A 179 2.64 26.69 22.25
N ALA A 180 3.19 27.31 21.20
CA ALA A 180 4.34 26.74 20.50
C ALA A 180 5.50 26.51 21.48
N GLY A 181 6.13 25.33 21.37
CA GLY A 181 7.15 24.84 22.30
C GLY A 181 6.63 23.92 23.40
N ALA A 182 5.30 23.78 23.55
CA ALA A 182 4.72 22.79 24.45
C ALA A 182 5.11 21.36 24.04
N GLN A 183 5.25 20.48 25.03
CA GLN A 183 5.61 19.07 24.79
C GLN A 183 4.34 18.25 24.66
N LEU A 184 4.18 17.59 23.52
CA LEU A 184 3.20 16.55 23.30
C LEU A 184 3.85 15.18 23.56
N GLU A 185 3.21 14.35 24.36
CA GLU A 185 3.56 12.94 24.51
C GLU A 185 2.38 12.06 24.09
N VAL A 186 2.68 11.04 23.31
CA VAL A 186 1.75 10.00 22.88
C VAL A 186 2.26 8.64 23.30
N GLY A 187 1.44 7.91 24.05
CA GLY A 187 1.70 6.54 24.48
C GLY A 187 0.69 5.58 23.87
N LEU A 188 1.19 4.49 23.28
CA LEU A 188 0.41 3.33 22.87
C LEU A 188 0.60 2.21 23.89
N TYR A 189 -0.50 1.55 24.25
CA TYR A 189 -0.51 0.43 25.18
C TYR A 189 -1.22 -0.76 24.54
N TYR A 190 -0.52 -1.87 24.48
CA TYR A 190 -1.04 -3.14 24.03
C TYR A 190 -1.71 -3.88 25.19
N ALA A 191 -2.82 -4.52 24.87
CA ALA A 191 -3.58 -5.29 25.83
C ALA A 191 -4.21 -6.52 25.20
N GLY A 192 -4.33 -7.57 26.00
CA GLY A 192 -5.00 -8.80 25.59
C GLY A 192 -6.52 -8.70 25.66
N THR A 193 -7.05 -7.78 26.47
CA THR A 193 -8.49 -7.61 26.73
C THR A 193 -8.88 -6.15 26.91
N GLU A 194 -10.15 -5.82 26.65
CA GLU A 194 -10.73 -4.47 26.79
C GLU A 194 -10.70 -3.94 28.23
N ASP A 195 -10.77 -4.82 29.22
CA ASP A 195 -10.83 -4.48 30.65
C ASP A 195 -9.43 -4.33 31.29
N GLU A 196 -8.35 -4.48 30.52
CA GLU A 196 -7.01 -4.46 31.07
C GLU A 196 -6.63 -3.03 31.52
N PRO A 197 -6.33 -2.81 32.81
CA PRO A 197 -6.03 -1.48 33.30
C PRO A 197 -4.69 -0.99 32.75
N VAL A 198 -4.72 0.09 31.96
CA VAL A 198 -3.52 0.76 31.42
C VAL A 198 -3.06 1.95 32.25
N THR A 199 -3.90 2.44 33.16
CA THR A 199 -3.57 3.56 34.05
C THR A 199 -2.43 3.17 35.00
N GLY A 200 -1.31 3.91 34.95
CA GLY A 200 -0.11 3.64 35.75
C GLY A 200 0.89 2.68 35.11
N ARG A 201 0.61 2.14 33.92
CA ARG A 201 1.61 1.42 33.11
C ARG A 201 2.49 2.39 32.32
N THR A 202 3.69 1.94 31.99
CA THR A 202 4.53 2.55 30.95
C THR A 202 3.96 2.18 29.57
N PRO A 203 3.88 3.12 28.61
CA PRO A 203 3.49 2.80 27.25
C PRO A 203 4.42 1.76 26.62
N ASP A 204 3.86 0.87 25.80
CA ASP A 204 4.62 -0.09 25.01
C ASP A 204 5.34 0.61 23.84
N ILE A 205 4.71 1.66 23.29
CA ILE A 205 5.38 2.62 22.41
C ILE A 205 5.13 4.03 22.91
N ILE A 206 6.19 4.82 23.01
CA ILE A 206 6.14 6.23 23.41
C ILE A 206 6.73 7.12 22.31
N ARG A 207 6.05 8.23 22.04
CA ARG A 207 6.51 9.31 21.16
C ARG A 207 6.39 10.63 21.90
N GLN A 208 7.46 11.40 21.89
CA GLN A 208 7.47 12.77 22.41
C GLN A 208 7.77 13.72 21.25
N HIS A 209 7.08 14.85 21.22
CA HIS A 209 7.18 15.84 20.14
C HIS A 209 7.00 17.25 20.68
N THR A 210 7.89 18.16 20.30
CA THR A 210 7.78 19.59 20.64
C THR A 210 6.91 20.28 19.60
N LEU A 211 5.78 20.83 20.02
CA LEU A 211 4.80 21.42 19.10
C LEU A 211 5.30 22.73 18.48
N THR A 212 5.29 22.79 17.16
CA THR A 212 5.47 24.04 16.42
C THR A 212 4.13 24.77 16.27
N GLN A 213 4.18 26.08 16.03
CA GLN A 213 2.96 26.86 15.75
C GLN A 213 2.20 26.30 14.53
N SER A 214 2.92 25.84 13.51
CA SER A 214 2.31 25.26 12.31
C SER A 214 1.53 23.98 12.59
N GLU A 215 2.04 23.12 13.49
CA GLU A 215 1.36 21.88 13.90
C GLU A 215 0.18 22.16 14.81
N ILE A 216 0.25 23.22 15.62
CA ILE A 216 -0.89 23.70 16.42
C ILE A 216 -2.01 24.18 15.50
N ASP A 217 -1.67 24.95 14.47
CA ASP A 217 -2.65 25.55 13.56
C ASP A 217 -3.25 24.53 12.56
N ASN A 218 -2.44 23.58 12.08
CA ASN A 218 -2.84 22.67 10.99
C ASN A 218 -3.02 21.20 11.43
N GLY A 219 -2.61 20.84 12.64
CA GLY A 219 -2.54 19.46 13.12
C GLY A 219 -1.17 18.80 12.89
N LEU A 220 -0.94 17.72 13.62
CA LEU A 220 0.27 16.90 13.60
C LEU A 220 -0.08 15.45 13.27
N THR A 221 0.60 14.84 12.30
CA THR A 221 0.49 13.41 12.01
C THR A 221 1.70 12.67 12.56
N LEU A 222 1.48 11.69 13.43
CA LEU A 222 2.50 10.77 13.95
C LEU A 222 2.34 9.39 13.33
N VAL A 223 3.45 8.74 12.97
CA VAL A 223 3.46 7.39 12.39
C VAL A 223 4.13 6.41 13.36
N PHE A 224 3.44 5.30 13.64
CA PHE A 224 3.91 4.22 14.49
C PHE A 224 4.11 2.96 13.65
N GLU A 225 5.36 2.51 13.55
CA GLU A 225 5.76 1.33 12.78
C GLU A 225 6.02 0.14 13.71
N ASN A 226 6.08 -1.07 13.14
CA ASN A 226 6.38 -2.32 13.86
C ASN A 226 5.41 -2.59 15.02
N LEU A 227 4.12 -2.36 14.79
CA LEU A 227 3.10 -2.60 15.81
C LEU A 227 2.93 -4.08 16.12
N GLU A 228 2.71 -4.40 17.39
CA GLU A 228 2.43 -5.77 17.82
C GLU A 228 1.03 -6.22 17.39
N ASP A 229 0.89 -7.51 17.09
CA ASP A 229 -0.37 -8.11 16.67
C ASP A 229 -1.25 -8.47 17.88
N VAL A 230 -1.78 -7.45 18.55
CA VAL A 230 -2.67 -7.61 19.72
C VAL A 230 -4.11 -7.19 19.42
N PRO A 231 -5.11 -7.71 20.17
CA PRO A 231 -6.53 -7.42 19.90
C PRO A 231 -6.96 -6.01 20.33
N TYR A 232 -6.39 -5.45 21.40
CA TYR A 232 -6.77 -4.14 21.95
C TYR A 232 -5.59 -3.18 21.99
N LEU A 233 -5.87 -1.91 21.72
CA LEU A 233 -4.91 -0.81 21.78
C LEU A 233 -5.53 0.34 22.52
N PHE A 234 -4.83 0.78 23.55
CA PHE A 234 -5.13 2.03 24.22
C PHE A 234 -4.14 3.07 23.74
N ALA A 235 -4.62 4.26 23.42
CA ALA A 235 -3.78 5.36 23.00
C ALA A 235 -4.07 6.56 23.89
N ARG A 236 -3.02 7.15 24.46
CA ARG A 236 -3.10 8.36 25.27
C ARG A 236 -2.24 9.43 24.62
N ALA A 237 -2.79 10.62 24.40
CA ALA A 237 -2.01 11.81 24.10
C ALA A 237 -2.25 12.87 25.15
N TYR A 238 -1.19 13.56 25.56
CA TYR A 238 -1.33 14.76 26.39
C TYR A 238 -0.28 15.82 26.03
N VAL A 239 -0.66 17.07 26.25
CA VAL A 239 0.20 18.24 26.11
C VAL A 239 0.49 18.78 27.50
N ASP A 240 1.76 18.74 27.88
CA ASP A 240 2.27 19.35 29.11
C ASP A 240 2.42 20.87 28.87
N ILE A 241 1.54 21.63 29.51
CA ILE A 241 1.47 23.09 29.35
C ILE A 241 2.31 23.79 30.41
N ASP A 242 2.41 23.24 31.61
CA ASP A 242 3.13 23.86 32.73
C ASP A 242 4.60 23.43 32.83
N GLY A 243 5.00 22.44 32.02
CA GLY A 243 6.36 21.90 31.97
C GLY A 243 6.72 21.05 33.19
N GLY A 244 5.72 20.60 33.95
CA GLY A 244 5.87 19.84 35.18
C GLY A 244 6.13 18.36 34.94
N GLY A 245 5.88 17.84 33.73
CA GLY A 245 6.05 16.44 33.35
C GLY A 245 4.99 15.48 33.91
N ASP A 246 4.05 15.99 34.71
CA ASP A 246 2.93 15.25 35.29
C ASP A 246 1.61 15.80 34.73
N LEU A 247 0.72 14.91 34.26
CA LEU A 247 -0.62 15.31 33.83
C LEU A 247 -1.42 15.89 35.00
N ASN A 248 -1.61 17.21 35.01
CA ASN A 248 -2.17 17.94 36.14
C ASN A 248 -3.14 19.07 35.72
N HIS A 249 -3.47 19.97 36.65
CA HIS A 249 -4.41 21.05 36.42
C HIS A 249 -3.79 22.14 35.53
N GLY A 250 -4.03 22.04 34.23
CA GLY A 250 -3.46 22.98 33.25
C GLY A 250 -3.24 22.32 31.90
N ASP A 251 -3.15 20.99 31.87
CA ASP A 251 -2.81 20.21 30.69
C ASP A 251 -4.03 19.80 29.86
N ILE A 252 -3.75 19.39 28.63
CA ILE A 252 -4.76 18.87 27.70
C ILE A 252 -4.47 17.40 27.44
N ALA A 253 -5.47 16.52 27.56
CA ALA A 253 -5.26 15.09 27.35
C ALA A 253 -6.48 14.39 26.74
N MET A 254 -6.21 13.40 25.90
CA MET A 254 -7.24 12.56 25.31
C MET A 254 -6.82 11.10 25.27
N PHE A 255 -7.81 10.22 25.34
CA PHE A 255 -7.61 8.79 25.50
C PHE A 255 -8.59 7.93 24.69
N TYR A 256 -8.05 6.95 23.96
CA TYR A 256 -8.81 5.81 23.46
C TYR A 256 -8.85 4.74 24.55
N GLY A 257 -10.00 4.66 25.23
CA GLY A 257 -10.24 3.67 26.29
C GLY A 257 -11.08 2.50 25.82
N GLY A 258 -10.62 1.28 26.07
CA GLY A 258 -11.40 0.06 25.91
C GLY A 258 -11.86 -0.18 24.48
N ALA A 259 -11.04 0.16 23.48
CA ALA A 259 -11.40 -0.04 22.09
C ALA A 259 -10.54 -1.15 21.47
N SER A 260 -11.17 -2.08 20.73
CA SER A 260 -10.39 -2.99 19.89
C SER A 260 -9.65 -2.18 18.83
N ILE A 261 -8.46 -2.66 18.42
CA ILE A 261 -7.72 -1.98 17.35
C ILE A 261 -8.62 -1.81 16.13
N ASN A 262 -9.34 -2.86 15.75
CA ASN A 262 -10.24 -2.83 14.60
C ASN A 262 -11.37 -1.79 14.72
N ASP A 263 -11.92 -1.57 15.91
CA ASP A 263 -12.96 -0.55 16.11
C ASP A 263 -12.42 0.86 15.99
N VAL A 264 -11.21 1.10 16.48
CA VAL A 264 -10.54 2.39 16.27
C VAL A 264 -10.25 2.62 14.79
N LEU A 265 -9.70 1.61 14.11
CA LEU A 265 -9.32 1.69 12.70
C LEU A 265 -10.52 1.86 11.75
N GLN A 266 -11.68 1.32 12.11
CA GLN A 266 -12.92 1.43 11.35
C GLN A 266 -13.79 2.62 11.81
N ASN A 267 -13.20 3.53 12.61
CA ASN A 267 -13.85 4.72 13.14
C ASN A 267 -15.15 4.42 13.92
N ARG A 268 -15.21 3.24 14.56
CA ARG A 268 -16.31 2.80 15.43
C ARG A 268 -16.08 3.15 16.90
N ALA A 269 -14.84 3.44 17.28
CA ALA A 269 -14.48 4.01 18.57
C ALA A 269 -13.96 5.43 18.38
N LEU A 270 -14.36 6.33 19.27
CA LEU A 270 -13.88 7.71 19.33
C LEU A 270 -13.10 7.93 20.62
N PRO A 271 -12.09 8.80 20.60
CA PRO A 271 -11.32 9.12 21.79
C PRO A 271 -12.14 10.01 22.73
N GLN A 272 -11.79 9.96 24.00
CA GLN A 272 -12.49 10.67 25.07
C GLN A 272 -11.56 11.65 25.76
N ASN A 273 -12.05 12.86 26.04
CA ASN A 273 -11.32 13.84 26.84
C ASN A 273 -11.24 13.39 28.30
N ILE A 274 -10.02 13.36 28.83
CA ILE A 274 -9.74 13.06 30.25
C ILE A 274 -9.03 14.22 30.97
N GLY A 275 -8.73 15.31 30.26
CA GLY A 275 -8.08 16.51 30.78
C GLY A 275 -9.07 17.60 31.26
N PRO A 276 -8.62 18.53 32.11
CA PRO A 276 -9.44 19.60 32.70
C PRO A 276 -9.67 20.82 31.79
N LEU A 277 -8.83 21.04 30.78
CA LEU A 277 -8.92 22.15 29.83
C LEU A 277 -9.15 21.63 28.40
N ALA A 278 -9.55 22.55 27.51
CA ALA A 278 -10.21 22.26 26.25
C ALA A 278 -9.51 21.21 25.36
N ASN A 279 -10.35 20.41 24.70
CA ASN A 279 -10.03 19.09 24.14
C ASN A 279 -8.95 19.13 23.04
N VAL A 280 -7.98 18.21 23.10
CA VAL A 280 -7.19 17.76 21.93
C VAL A 280 -8.02 16.71 21.22
N ASP A 281 -8.12 16.77 19.88
CA ASP A 281 -8.74 15.72 19.06
C ASP A 281 -7.67 14.83 18.42
N MET A 282 -7.96 13.54 18.31
CA MET A 282 -7.06 12.46 17.89
C MET A 282 -7.86 11.55 16.97
N ALA A 283 -7.32 11.23 15.81
CA ALA A 283 -7.88 10.22 14.93
C ALA A 283 -6.79 9.22 14.59
N LEU A 284 -7.09 7.95 14.76
CA LEU A 284 -6.24 6.86 14.30
C LEU A 284 -6.70 6.42 12.91
N SER A 285 -5.79 6.39 11.95
CA SER A 285 -6.02 5.87 10.60
C SER A 285 -5.03 4.78 10.28
N VAL A 286 -5.51 3.69 9.66
CA VAL A 286 -4.62 2.67 9.10
C VAL A 286 -4.11 3.12 7.76
N TRP A 287 -2.82 2.94 7.54
CA TRP A 287 -2.30 2.89 6.19
C TRP A 287 -2.47 1.47 5.62
N HIS A 288 -3.54 1.24 4.85
CA HIS A 288 -3.67 0.04 4.02
C HIS A 288 -3.11 0.37 2.63
N ALA A 289 -2.00 -0.25 2.24
CA ALA A 289 -1.64 -0.41 0.85
C ALA A 289 -1.47 -1.90 0.57
N ASP A 290 -2.58 -2.59 0.40
CA ASP A 290 -2.69 -3.80 -0.41
C ASP A 290 -4.12 -3.90 -0.94
N GLU A 291 -4.33 -3.39 -2.15
CA GLU A 291 -5.44 -3.81 -3.00
C GLU A 291 -4.84 -4.12 -4.37
N VAL A 292 -5.12 -5.31 -4.90
CA VAL A 292 -4.76 -5.76 -6.26
C VAL A 292 -5.61 -5.02 -7.32
N GLY A 293 -5.85 -3.73 -7.11
CA GLY A 293 -6.71 -2.86 -7.92
C GLY A 293 -6.04 -1.54 -8.26
N PRO A 294 -6.52 -0.83 -9.31
CA PRO A 294 -6.01 0.50 -9.64
C PRO A 294 -6.25 1.46 -8.46
N PRO A 295 -5.34 2.40 -8.16
CA PRO A 295 -5.59 3.45 -7.18
C PRO A 295 -6.92 4.16 -7.42
N VAL A 296 -7.71 4.30 -6.36
CA VAL A 296 -8.97 5.04 -6.36
C VAL A 296 -8.88 6.19 -5.37
N ASP A 297 -9.16 7.42 -5.81
CA ASP A 297 -9.26 8.56 -4.90
C ASP A 297 -10.63 8.65 -4.20
N ILE A 298 -10.76 9.59 -3.27
CA ILE A 298 -11.99 9.81 -2.48
C ILE A 298 -13.22 10.16 -3.33
N ASP A 299 -13.01 10.63 -4.57
CA ASP A 299 -14.08 10.96 -5.51
C ASP A 299 -14.45 9.78 -6.44
N GLY A 300 -13.80 8.63 -6.26
CA GLY A 300 -14.00 7.45 -7.08
C GLY A 300 -13.27 7.50 -8.42
N ASN A 301 -12.29 8.39 -8.60
CA ASN A 301 -11.47 8.35 -9.81
C ASN A 301 -10.46 7.20 -9.71
N GLU A 302 -10.50 6.30 -10.69
CA GLU A 302 -9.50 5.27 -10.88
C GLU A 302 -8.34 5.81 -11.73
N TYR A 303 -7.11 5.35 -11.42
CA TYR A 303 -5.91 5.72 -12.18
C TYR A 303 -5.12 4.49 -12.59
N ALA A 304 -4.65 4.46 -13.84
CA ALA A 304 -3.74 3.42 -14.30
C ALA A 304 -2.31 3.63 -13.76
N ILE A 305 -1.59 2.53 -13.55
CA ILE A 305 -0.25 2.52 -12.93
C ILE A 305 0.79 1.94 -13.87
N VAL A 306 2.04 2.35 -13.68
CA VAL A 306 3.20 1.77 -14.34
C VAL A 306 4.36 1.61 -13.38
N THR A 307 5.08 0.51 -13.49
CA THR A 307 6.29 0.27 -12.69
C THR A 307 7.51 0.78 -13.44
N ILE A 308 8.26 1.68 -12.83
CA ILE A 308 9.51 2.24 -13.35
C ILE A 308 10.58 2.10 -12.26
N GLY A 309 11.59 1.26 -12.50
CA GLY A 309 12.56 0.91 -11.46
C GLY A 309 11.90 0.24 -10.25
N ASN A 310 12.13 0.81 -9.06
CA ASN A 310 11.53 0.34 -7.80
C ASN A 310 10.30 1.16 -7.40
N GLN A 311 9.72 1.92 -8.31
CA GLN A 311 8.58 2.78 -8.04
C GLN A 311 7.39 2.41 -8.93
N GLU A 312 6.20 2.59 -8.40
CA GLU A 312 4.95 2.57 -9.15
C GLU A 312 4.42 3.99 -9.27
N TRP A 313 4.19 4.42 -10.50
CA TRP A 313 3.74 5.75 -10.84
C TRP A 313 2.35 5.70 -11.45
N MET A 314 1.51 6.69 -11.12
CA MET A 314 0.30 6.93 -11.91
C MET A 314 0.69 7.38 -13.32
N THR A 315 -0.03 6.85 -14.32
CA THR A 315 0.09 7.25 -15.72
C THR A 315 -0.73 8.51 -16.05
N GLU A 316 -1.62 8.89 -15.14
CA GLU A 316 -2.52 10.05 -15.22
C GLU A 316 -2.22 11.07 -14.12
N ASN A 317 -2.63 12.31 -14.33
CA ASN A 317 -2.57 13.36 -13.30
C ASN A 317 -3.83 13.31 -12.41
N LEU A 318 -3.72 13.70 -11.14
CA LEU A 318 -4.84 13.68 -10.20
C LEU A 318 -6.03 14.52 -10.69
N LYS A 319 -7.22 13.94 -10.54
CA LYS A 319 -8.55 14.50 -10.90
C LYS A 319 -9.38 14.90 -9.67
N VAL A 320 -8.90 14.58 -8.47
CA VAL A 320 -9.58 14.75 -7.19
C VAL A 320 -10.00 16.20 -6.87
N THR A 321 -11.11 16.33 -6.16
CA THR A 321 -11.74 17.58 -5.75
C THR A 321 -11.95 17.67 -4.24
N HIS A 322 -11.71 16.58 -3.50
CA HIS A 322 -11.73 16.55 -2.05
C HIS A 322 -10.39 16.03 -1.49
N TYR A 323 -10.05 16.48 -0.29
CA TYR A 323 -9.00 15.86 0.51
C TYR A 323 -9.46 14.46 0.98
N ARG A 324 -8.53 13.63 1.47
CA ARG A 324 -8.85 12.28 1.98
C ARG A 324 -9.92 12.28 3.09
N THR A 325 -10.03 13.40 3.81
CA THR A 325 -11.05 13.61 4.85
C THR A 325 -12.46 13.87 4.29
N GLY A 326 -12.62 13.94 2.97
CA GLY A 326 -13.85 14.35 2.30
C GLY A 326 -14.08 15.87 2.27
N ALA A 327 -13.17 16.67 2.83
CA ALA A 327 -13.27 18.13 2.77
C ALA A 327 -13.05 18.62 1.32
N PRO A 328 -13.88 19.53 0.79
CA PRO A 328 -13.70 20.02 -0.57
C PRO A 328 -12.45 20.87 -0.69
N ILE A 329 -11.72 20.71 -1.79
CA ILE A 329 -10.61 21.59 -2.19
C ILE A 329 -11.24 22.80 -2.93
N PRO A 330 -11.02 24.03 -2.47
CA PRO A 330 -11.58 25.22 -3.12
C PRO A 330 -11.15 25.39 -4.59
N THR A 331 -12.03 25.93 -5.42
CA THR A 331 -11.79 26.20 -6.85
C THR A 331 -12.60 27.40 -7.34
N GLY A 332 -12.46 27.77 -8.63
CA GLY A 332 -13.25 28.83 -9.25
C GLY A 332 -12.75 30.27 -9.00
N PHE A 333 -11.52 30.41 -8.49
CA PHE A 333 -10.91 31.71 -8.18
C PHE A 333 -10.56 32.50 -9.45
N THR A 334 -10.83 33.80 -9.44
CA THR A 334 -10.30 34.73 -10.45
C THR A 334 -8.77 34.80 -10.38
N ASP A 335 -8.13 35.40 -11.38
CA ASP A 335 -6.67 35.53 -11.38
C ASP A 335 -6.16 36.36 -10.19
N SER A 336 -6.90 37.43 -9.85
CA SER A 336 -6.60 38.27 -8.69
C SER A 336 -6.76 37.52 -7.37
N ASP A 337 -7.82 36.72 -7.24
CA ASP A 337 -8.06 35.95 -6.01
C ASP A 337 -7.00 34.86 -5.85
N TRP A 338 -6.65 34.16 -6.94
CA TRP A 338 -5.61 33.13 -6.93
C TRP A 338 -4.26 33.67 -6.47
N ALA A 339 -3.88 34.87 -6.94
CA ALA A 339 -2.61 35.49 -6.57
C ALA A 339 -2.49 35.81 -5.07
N GLY A 340 -3.63 35.95 -4.39
CA GLY A 340 -3.73 36.19 -2.95
C GLY A 340 -3.97 34.94 -2.09
N LEU A 341 -4.04 33.74 -2.67
CA LEU A 341 -4.32 32.52 -1.91
C LEU A 341 -3.18 32.17 -0.95
N THR A 342 -3.58 31.81 0.27
CA THR A 342 -2.72 31.26 1.32
C THR A 342 -3.20 29.88 1.80
N SER A 343 -4.13 29.26 1.07
CA SER A 343 -4.75 27.98 1.38
C SER A 343 -4.82 27.10 0.14
N GLY A 344 -5.07 25.81 0.34
CA GLY A 344 -5.24 24.84 -0.74
C GLY A 344 -6.33 25.27 -1.74
N ALA A 345 -6.02 25.10 -3.01
CA ALA A 345 -6.95 25.28 -4.12
C ALA A 345 -6.54 24.43 -5.33
N TYR A 346 -7.51 24.17 -6.20
CA TYR A 346 -7.26 23.66 -7.54
C TYR A 346 -7.88 24.56 -8.61
N ALA A 347 -7.46 24.36 -9.85
CA ALA A 347 -7.99 25.01 -11.03
C ALA A 347 -8.00 24.04 -12.22
N VAL A 348 -8.84 24.37 -13.20
CA VAL A 348 -8.89 23.72 -14.51
C VAL A 348 -8.75 24.81 -15.57
N TYR A 349 -8.08 24.52 -16.67
CA TYR A 349 -8.00 25.46 -17.79
C TYR A 349 -9.39 25.82 -18.30
N SER A 350 -9.60 27.10 -18.59
CA SER A 350 -10.81 27.55 -19.28
C SER A 350 -10.87 26.94 -20.67
N THR A 351 -11.98 26.27 -20.98
CA THR A 351 -12.24 25.64 -22.27
C THR A 351 -13.27 26.44 -23.08
N PRO A 352 -13.21 26.41 -24.43
CA PRO A 352 -12.34 25.59 -25.26
C PRO A 352 -10.89 26.09 -25.27
N VAL A 353 -9.94 25.17 -25.38
CA VAL A 353 -8.52 25.48 -25.55
C VAL A 353 -7.91 24.65 -26.66
N THR A 354 -7.07 25.28 -27.46
CA THR A 354 -6.32 24.63 -28.54
C THR A 354 -4.84 24.72 -28.22
N GLY A 355 -4.15 23.58 -28.26
CA GLY A 355 -2.72 23.49 -28.09
C GLY A 355 -1.95 24.09 -29.28
N SER A 356 -0.61 24.06 -29.19
CA SER A 356 0.25 24.62 -30.23
C SER A 356 0.39 23.66 -31.43
N ALA A 357 1.08 24.09 -32.50
CA ALA A 357 1.43 23.18 -33.60
C ALA A 357 2.29 21.98 -33.14
N ALA A 358 3.06 22.14 -32.06
CA ALA A 358 3.86 21.08 -31.42
C ALA A 358 3.02 20.14 -30.53
N PHE A 359 1.77 20.49 -30.28
CA PHE A 359 0.80 19.72 -29.51
C PHE A 359 -0.62 20.00 -30.04
N PRO A 360 -0.99 19.47 -31.22
CA PRO A 360 -2.19 19.85 -31.94
C PRO A 360 -3.46 19.20 -31.36
N VAL A 361 -3.69 19.41 -30.06
CA VAL A 361 -4.87 18.93 -29.33
C VAL A 361 -5.83 20.09 -29.14
N THR A 362 -7.10 19.88 -29.47
CA THR A 362 -8.19 20.77 -29.05
C THR A 362 -8.98 20.08 -27.95
N VAL A 363 -9.32 20.82 -26.91
CA VAL A 363 -10.16 20.39 -25.80
C VAL A 363 -11.37 21.30 -25.76
N ALA A 364 -12.56 20.72 -25.93
CA ALA A 364 -13.78 21.51 -26.10
C ALA A 364 -14.47 21.83 -24.76
N THR A 365 -14.31 20.97 -23.76
CA THR A 365 -15.06 21.04 -22.50
C THR A 365 -14.16 20.82 -21.29
N GLU A 366 -14.58 21.35 -20.14
CA GLU A 366 -13.89 21.14 -18.87
C GLU A 366 -13.79 19.65 -18.53
N ALA A 367 -14.86 18.87 -18.72
CA ALA A 367 -14.84 17.43 -18.48
C ALA A 367 -13.77 16.71 -19.31
N GLU A 368 -13.58 17.10 -20.57
CA GLU A 368 -12.52 16.57 -21.43
C GLU A 368 -11.12 17.00 -20.94
N MET A 369 -10.96 18.25 -20.50
CA MET A 369 -9.71 18.75 -19.92
C MET A 369 -9.31 17.91 -18.70
N VAL A 370 -10.26 17.71 -17.79
CA VAL A 370 -10.09 16.92 -16.58
C VAL A 370 -9.74 15.47 -16.88
N ALA A 371 -10.50 14.82 -17.77
CA ALA A 371 -10.31 13.41 -18.08
C ALA A 371 -8.94 13.13 -18.71
N ARG A 372 -8.41 14.07 -19.51
CA ARG A 372 -7.16 13.88 -20.25
C ARG A 372 -5.93 14.43 -19.54
N PHE A 373 -6.08 15.47 -18.73
CA PHE A 373 -4.96 16.27 -18.21
C PHE A 373 -4.98 16.47 -16.69
N GLY A 374 -6.05 16.06 -16.01
CA GLY A 374 -6.22 16.23 -14.57
C GLY A 374 -6.49 17.70 -14.19
N ARG A 375 -6.04 18.07 -12.99
CA ARG A 375 -6.18 19.43 -12.43
C ARG A 375 -4.82 20.06 -12.13
N LEU A 376 -4.87 21.37 -11.92
CA LEU A 376 -3.75 22.15 -11.42
C LEU A 376 -3.99 22.51 -9.96
N TYR A 377 -3.20 21.97 -9.05
CA TYR A 377 -3.30 22.21 -7.61
C TYR A 377 -2.22 23.20 -7.20
N ASN A 378 -2.54 24.12 -6.29
CA ASN A 378 -1.50 24.91 -5.66
C ASN A 378 -0.69 24.06 -4.65
N GLY A 379 0.50 24.53 -4.29
CA GLY A 379 1.37 23.85 -3.33
C GLY A 379 0.78 23.76 -1.93
N TYR A 380 -0.11 24.67 -1.55
CA TYR A 380 -0.86 24.56 -0.28
C TYR A 380 -1.75 23.32 -0.25
N THR A 381 -2.33 22.90 -1.38
CA THR A 381 -3.09 21.63 -1.45
C THR A 381 -2.20 20.41 -1.22
N VAL A 382 -0.97 20.45 -1.73
CA VAL A 382 0.00 19.34 -1.59
C VAL A 382 0.46 19.18 -0.15
N LEU A 383 0.70 20.30 0.54
CA LEU A 383 1.20 20.34 1.91
C LEU A 383 0.09 20.25 2.97
N ASP A 384 -1.16 20.22 2.54
CA ASP A 384 -2.29 20.15 3.44
C ASP A 384 -2.28 18.80 4.20
N PRO A 385 -2.33 18.80 5.54
CA PRO A 385 -2.25 17.57 6.33
C PRO A 385 -3.45 16.64 6.11
N ARG A 386 -4.56 17.13 5.56
CA ARG A 386 -5.71 16.30 5.18
C ARG A 386 -5.40 15.36 4.02
N GLY A 387 -4.32 15.61 3.27
CA GLY A 387 -3.82 14.74 2.20
C GLY A 387 -4.67 14.73 0.93
N VAL A 388 -4.02 14.68 -0.24
CA VAL A 388 -4.68 14.75 -1.56
C VAL A 388 -4.52 13.48 -2.40
N ALA A 389 -3.51 12.65 -2.14
CA ALA A 389 -3.27 11.42 -2.89
C ALA A 389 -4.28 10.32 -2.50
N PRO A 390 -4.58 9.33 -3.36
CA PRO A 390 -5.30 8.11 -2.97
C PRO A 390 -4.69 7.41 -1.76
N VAL A 391 -5.49 6.59 -1.08
CA VAL A 391 -5.02 5.73 0.02
C VAL A 391 -3.95 4.77 -0.51
N GLY A 392 -2.85 4.60 0.23
CA GLY A 392 -1.70 3.78 -0.18
C GLY A 392 -0.77 4.42 -1.22
N TRP A 393 -1.05 5.67 -1.62
CA TRP A 393 -0.23 6.45 -2.56
C TRP A 393 0.24 7.75 -1.90
N ARG A 394 1.32 8.35 -2.42
CA ARG A 394 1.84 9.64 -1.95
C ARG A 394 2.03 10.63 -3.10
N VAL A 395 2.01 11.93 -2.77
CA VAL A 395 2.58 12.94 -3.66
C VAL A 395 4.09 12.71 -3.66
N PRO A 396 4.74 12.60 -4.84
CA PRO A 396 6.16 12.28 -4.94
C PRO A 396 7.01 13.28 -4.19
N THR A 397 8.04 12.81 -3.51
CA THR A 397 9.10 13.64 -2.95
C THR A 397 10.12 14.02 -4.03
N ASP A 398 11.06 14.90 -3.69
CA ASP A 398 12.22 15.17 -4.54
C ASP A 398 13.08 13.93 -4.75
N GLU A 399 13.23 13.08 -3.74
CA GLU A 399 13.99 11.84 -3.83
C GLU A 399 13.29 10.81 -4.74
N ASP A 400 11.95 10.75 -4.70
CA ASP A 400 11.20 9.88 -5.60
C ASP A 400 11.51 10.20 -7.08
N PHE A 401 11.53 11.49 -7.43
CA PHE A 401 11.92 11.91 -8.77
C PHE A 401 13.41 11.68 -9.07
N LYS A 402 14.30 11.85 -8.08
CA LYS A 402 15.72 11.55 -8.28
C LYS A 402 15.96 10.08 -8.57
N GLU A 403 15.24 9.18 -7.90
CA GLU A 403 15.28 7.75 -8.20
C GLU A 403 14.81 7.45 -9.63
N LEU A 404 13.68 8.02 -10.05
CA LEU A 404 13.19 7.92 -11.42
C LEU A 404 14.23 8.43 -12.43
N GLU A 405 14.81 9.61 -12.18
CA GLU A 405 15.80 10.23 -13.06
C GLU A 405 17.10 9.43 -13.15
N ARG A 406 17.55 8.88 -12.01
CA ARG A 406 18.70 7.98 -11.90
C ARG A 406 18.46 6.70 -12.71
N PHE A 407 17.28 6.10 -12.58
CA PHE A 407 16.88 4.92 -13.37
C PHE A 407 16.92 5.19 -14.88
N LEU A 408 16.54 6.40 -15.29
CA LEU A 408 16.56 6.83 -16.70
C LEU A 408 17.97 7.17 -17.23
N GLY A 409 18.98 7.09 -16.38
CA GLY A 409 20.39 7.29 -16.69
C GLY A 409 20.94 8.67 -16.36
N MET A 410 20.21 9.52 -15.62
CA MET A 410 20.75 10.81 -15.19
C MET A 410 21.99 10.61 -14.30
N PRO A 411 23.13 11.25 -14.59
CA PRO A 411 24.31 11.18 -13.72
C PRO A 411 24.02 11.76 -12.33
N GLU A 412 24.62 11.19 -11.28
CA GLU A 412 24.41 11.64 -9.89
C GLU A 412 24.75 13.14 -9.71
N ALA A 413 25.77 13.64 -10.41
CA ALA A 413 26.17 15.04 -10.39
C ALA A 413 25.09 16.00 -10.95
N ASP A 414 24.18 15.49 -11.79
CA ASP A 414 23.12 16.28 -12.42
C ASP A 414 21.81 16.29 -11.60
N LEU A 415 21.64 15.32 -10.67
CA LEU A 415 20.40 15.17 -9.88
C LEU A 415 20.13 16.37 -8.96
N GLU A 416 21.19 16.99 -8.44
CA GLU A 416 21.09 18.14 -7.54
C GLU A 416 21.02 19.49 -8.26
N ILE A 417 21.23 19.51 -9.59
CA ILE A 417 21.19 20.75 -10.37
C ILE A 417 19.78 21.35 -10.31
N SER A 418 19.69 22.58 -9.81
CA SER A 418 18.44 23.32 -9.64
C SER A 418 18.43 24.60 -10.47
N GLY A 419 17.26 24.93 -11.01
CA GLY A 419 16.96 26.15 -11.75
C GLY A 419 15.90 25.91 -12.82
N GLU A 420 14.90 26.79 -12.89
CA GLU A 420 13.78 26.66 -13.85
C GLU A 420 14.25 26.67 -15.31
N SER A 421 15.41 27.27 -15.59
CA SER A 421 16.03 27.31 -16.92
C SER A 421 17.36 26.54 -17.00
N THR A 422 17.73 25.79 -15.97
CA THR A 422 18.98 25.03 -15.93
C THR A 422 18.74 23.62 -16.46
N ALA A 423 19.31 23.29 -17.61
CA ALA A 423 19.12 22.00 -18.25
C ALA A 423 19.85 20.87 -17.52
N ARG A 424 19.15 19.75 -17.31
CA ARG A 424 19.69 18.48 -16.79
C ARG A 424 19.04 17.29 -17.50
N GLY A 425 19.74 16.17 -17.56
CA GLY A 425 19.27 14.94 -18.20
C GLY A 425 19.04 15.05 -19.72
N ALA A 426 19.51 16.12 -20.37
CA ALA A 426 19.36 16.31 -21.82
C ALA A 426 20.22 15.30 -22.60
N THR A 427 21.44 15.02 -22.16
CA THR A 427 22.35 14.08 -22.85
C THR A 427 21.80 12.66 -22.84
N GLN A 428 21.08 12.26 -21.78
CA GLN A 428 20.49 10.92 -21.63
C GLN A 428 19.02 10.85 -22.05
N ASP A 429 18.51 11.94 -22.64
CA ASP A 429 17.15 12.04 -23.15
C ASP A 429 16.06 11.73 -22.09
N VAL A 430 16.34 12.03 -20.81
CA VAL A 430 15.44 11.71 -19.67
C VAL A 430 14.03 12.26 -19.89
N ALA A 431 13.93 13.53 -20.31
CA ALA A 431 12.63 14.12 -20.63
C ALA A 431 11.95 13.50 -21.86
N VAL A 432 12.71 13.03 -22.85
CA VAL A 432 12.15 12.40 -24.06
C VAL A 432 11.49 11.06 -23.71
N LYS A 433 12.17 10.28 -22.86
CA LYS A 433 11.72 8.95 -22.40
C LYS A 433 10.45 8.99 -21.53
N LEU A 434 10.18 10.10 -20.85
CA LEU A 434 9.00 10.28 -19.99
C LEU A 434 7.81 10.96 -20.70
N ARG A 435 8.05 11.65 -21.83
CA ARG A 435 7.00 12.40 -22.53
C ARG A 435 6.11 11.48 -23.32
N SER A 436 4.81 11.74 -23.22
CA SER A 436 3.81 11.14 -24.10
C SER A 436 4.14 11.43 -25.58
N ALA A 437 3.84 10.47 -26.45
CA ALA A 437 3.98 10.59 -27.90
C ALA A 437 3.12 11.72 -28.52
N VAL A 438 2.20 12.32 -27.76
CA VAL A 438 1.41 13.49 -28.22
C VAL A 438 2.29 14.75 -28.37
N TRP A 439 3.49 14.77 -27.79
CA TRP A 439 4.48 15.80 -28.07
C TRP A 439 5.15 15.57 -29.43
N THR A 440 4.70 16.29 -30.46
CA THR A 440 5.20 16.10 -31.83
C THR A 440 6.41 16.96 -32.16
N SER A 441 6.78 17.93 -31.31
CA SER A 441 8.02 18.70 -31.48
C SER A 441 9.25 17.82 -31.34
N ALA A 442 10.24 17.99 -32.22
CA ALA A 442 11.52 17.29 -32.12
C ALA A 442 12.32 17.72 -30.85
N PRO A 443 12.93 16.77 -30.11
CA PRO A 443 12.76 15.32 -30.26
C PRO A 443 11.36 14.88 -29.84
N VAL A 444 10.72 14.01 -30.62
CA VAL A 444 9.39 13.47 -30.32
C VAL A 444 9.45 12.67 -29.02
N GLY A 445 8.46 12.81 -28.13
CA GLY A 445 8.39 12.02 -26.91
C GLY A 445 8.22 10.53 -27.23
N THR A 446 8.93 9.66 -26.53
CA THR A 446 8.94 8.21 -26.83
C THR A 446 8.18 7.37 -25.81
N ASP A 447 7.97 7.90 -24.61
CA ASP A 447 7.27 7.24 -23.51
C ASP A 447 7.77 5.81 -23.22
N ASP A 448 9.10 5.62 -23.23
CA ASP A 448 9.77 4.31 -23.14
C ASP A 448 9.32 3.45 -21.95
N TYR A 449 8.77 4.08 -20.91
CA TYR A 449 8.39 3.46 -19.64
C TYR A 449 6.92 3.66 -19.28
N GLY A 450 6.09 4.17 -20.19
CA GLY A 450 4.65 4.35 -19.96
C GLY A 450 4.27 5.43 -18.94
N PHE A 451 5.16 6.38 -18.67
CA PHE A 451 4.87 7.51 -17.79
C PHE A 451 3.89 8.48 -18.45
N GLY A 452 4.06 8.82 -19.73
CA GLY A 452 3.03 9.55 -20.49
C GLY A 452 2.85 11.02 -20.11
N ALA A 453 3.93 11.75 -19.79
CA ALA A 453 3.83 13.16 -19.43
C ALA A 453 3.30 14.02 -20.60
N ALA A 454 2.09 14.56 -20.48
CA ALA A 454 1.50 15.52 -21.43
C ALA A 454 1.84 16.99 -21.08
N PRO A 455 1.91 17.92 -22.04
CA PRO A 455 2.24 19.33 -21.80
C PRO A 455 1.03 20.09 -21.27
N VAL A 456 0.73 19.89 -20.00
CA VAL A 456 -0.45 20.46 -19.33
C VAL A 456 -0.25 21.89 -18.85
N GLY A 457 0.96 22.45 -18.91
CA GLY A 457 1.24 23.82 -18.50
C GLY A 457 1.08 24.03 -16.98
N ARG A 458 0.70 25.24 -16.59
CA ARG A 458 0.54 25.68 -15.19
C ARG A 458 -0.48 26.80 -15.01
N ARG A 459 -0.88 27.02 -13.76
CA ARG A 459 -1.44 28.28 -13.28
C ARG A 459 -0.34 29.07 -12.55
N HIS A 460 0.01 30.24 -13.06
CA HIS A 460 1.09 31.05 -12.52
C HIS A 460 0.69 31.70 -11.19
N ILE A 461 1.67 32.21 -10.43
CA ILE A 461 1.44 32.90 -9.15
C ILE A 461 0.59 34.16 -9.28
N THR A 462 0.44 34.70 -10.50
CA THR A 462 -0.43 35.84 -10.81
C THR A 462 -1.86 35.40 -11.16
N GLY A 463 -2.16 34.11 -11.08
CA GLY A 463 -3.45 33.53 -11.46
C GLY A 463 -3.58 33.14 -12.92
N ALA A 464 -2.73 33.68 -13.80
CA ALA A 464 -2.79 33.43 -15.23
C ALA A 464 -2.53 31.95 -15.57
N PHE A 465 -3.32 31.42 -16.50
CA PHE A 465 -3.10 30.10 -17.09
C PHE A 465 -2.06 30.20 -18.22
N GLU A 466 -1.00 29.41 -18.15
CA GLU A 466 0.14 29.52 -19.07
C GLU A 466 0.56 28.15 -19.62
N LYS A 467 1.18 28.15 -20.81
CA LYS A 467 1.96 27.03 -21.36
C LYS A 467 1.18 25.71 -21.62
N PHE A 468 -0.14 25.74 -21.66
CA PHE A 468 -0.91 24.58 -22.14
C PHE A 468 -0.50 24.22 -23.57
N GLY A 469 -0.17 22.96 -23.81
CA GLY A 469 0.27 22.50 -25.13
C GLY A 469 1.57 23.12 -25.63
N ALA A 470 2.38 23.72 -24.73
CA ALA A 470 3.63 24.38 -25.10
C ALA A 470 4.86 23.50 -24.82
N TRP A 471 5.97 23.80 -25.51
CA TRP A 471 7.26 23.12 -25.34
C TRP A 471 7.87 23.29 -23.93
N GLU A 472 7.42 24.32 -23.20
CA GLU A 472 7.87 24.65 -21.84
C GLU A 472 7.30 23.71 -20.77
N GLY A 473 6.34 22.85 -21.13
CA GLY A 473 6.24 21.49 -20.63
C GLY A 473 5.20 21.14 -19.57
N HIS A 474 5.41 20.00 -18.93
CA HIS A 474 4.57 19.44 -17.87
C HIS A 474 5.14 19.85 -16.51
N TYR A 475 4.42 20.70 -15.80
CA TYR A 475 4.79 21.13 -14.45
C TYR A 475 4.16 20.19 -13.42
N MET A 476 4.98 19.63 -12.54
CA MET A 476 4.56 18.66 -11.53
C MET A 476 5.07 19.06 -10.16
N TRP A 477 4.20 18.95 -9.18
CA TRP A 477 4.58 19.11 -7.79
C TRP A 477 5.37 17.91 -7.27
N THR A 478 6.34 18.20 -6.40
CA THR A 478 6.78 17.26 -5.37
C THR A 478 6.23 17.70 -4.01
N SER A 479 6.41 16.90 -2.96
CA SER A 479 6.04 17.20 -1.58
C SER A 479 7.24 17.70 -0.73
N THR A 480 8.38 17.99 -1.36
CA THR A 480 9.62 18.35 -0.63
C THR A 480 9.82 19.86 -0.55
N GLN A 481 9.66 20.42 0.64
CA GLN A 481 10.11 21.77 0.96
C GLN A 481 11.55 21.77 1.50
N ASN A 482 12.29 22.84 1.20
CA ASN A 482 13.64 23.02 1.75
C ASN A 482 13.63 23.32 3.26
N ASN A 483 12.51 23.84 3.77
CA ASN A 483 12.21 23.98 5.19
C ASN A 483 10.68 24.15 5.39
N PRO A 484 10.13 23.85 6.58
CA PRO A 484 8.67 23.83 6.81
C PRO A 484 7.97 25.19 6.66
N THR A 485 8.69 26.31 6.81
CA THR A 485 8.14 27.67 6.68
C THR A 485 8.30 28.26 5.28
N SER A 486 8.87 27.48 4.35
CA SER A 486 9.19 27.91 3.00
C SER A 486 7.91 28.07 2.19
N ILE A 487 7.70 29.26 1.63
CA ILE A 487 6.70 29.47 0.57
C ILE A 487 7.13 28.88 -0.78
N TYR A 488 8.25 28.15 -0.81
CA TYR A 488 8.76 27.45 -1.98
C TYR A 488 8.82 25.95 -1.73
N MET A 489 8.41 25.18 -2.72
CA MET A 489 8.43 23.71 -2.70
C MET A 489 9.07 23.20 -3.97
N THR A 490 9.79 22.08 -3.90
CA THR A 490 10.46 21.51 -5.06
C THR A 490 9.43 21.05 -6.10
N ALA A 491 9.74 21.28 -7.37
CA ALA A 491 8.91 20.88 -8.49
C ALA A 491 9.76 20.34 -9.64
N ARG A 492 9.10 19.64 -10.56
CA ARG A 492 9.67 19.14 -11.80
C ARG A 492 8.99 19.78 -13.00
N VAL A 493 9.77 20.06 -14.04
CA VAL A 493 9.25 20.49 -15.35
C VAL A 493 9.81 19.59 -16.41
N ILE A 494 8.98 18.72 -16.99
CA ILE A 494 9.38 17.94 -18.16
C ILE A 494 9.16 18.81 -19.39
N ARG A 495 10.23 19.32 -20.00
CA ARG A 495 10.20 20.11 -21.24
C ARG A 495 10.51 19.22 -22.45
N ALA A 496 10.54 19.80 -23.65
CA ALA A 496 10.91 19.05 -24.86
C ALA A 496 12.27 18.33 -24.71
N LYS A 497 13.27 19.05 -24.17
CA LYS A 497 14.59 18.59 -23.73
C LYS A 497 15.24 19.82 -23.08
N PRO A 498 15.21 20.01 -21.74
CA PRO A 498 15.49 19.06 -20.64
C PRO A 498 14.31 18.71 -19.68
N ILE A 499 14.58 17.93 -18.63
CA ILE A 499 13.74 17.89 -17.41
C ILE A 499 14.35 18.83 -16.37
N ASN A 500 13.60 19.79 -15.80
CA ASN A 500 14.15 20.77 -14.85
C ASN A 500 13.69 20.47 -13.42
N ARG A 501 14.47 20.92 -12.45
CA ARG A 501 14.21 20.87 -11.00
C ARG A 501 14.35 22.29 -10.47
N TYR A 502 13.40 22.78 -9.69
CA TYR A 502 13.44 24.12 -9.12
C TYR A 502 12.44 24.24 -7.96
N SER A 503 12.41 25.39 -7.27
CA SER A 503 11.52 25.63 -6.13
C SER A 503 10.57 26.81 -6.42
N PRO A 504 9.45 26.58 -7.13
CA PRO A 504 8.38 27.56 -7.32
C PRO A 504 7.67 27.94 -6.00
N ASP A 505 6.97 29.08 -6.03
CA ASP A 505 6.09 29.53 -4.95
C ASP A 505 4.86 28.62 -4.82
N LEU A 506 4.39 28.38 -3.60
CA LEU A 506 3.22 27.54 -3.27
C LEU A 506 1.93 27.99 -3.95
N ARG A 507 1.81 29.24 -4.41
CA ARG A 507 0.64 29.70 -5.18
C ARG A 507 0.62 29.18 -6.61
N SER A 508 1.72 28.61 -7.11
CA SER A 508 1.74 28.04 -8.46
C SER A 508 0.80 26.83 -8.55
N GLY A 509 -0.04 26.75 -9.57
CA GLY A 509 -0.93 25.61 -9.80
C GLY A 509 -0.30 24.61 -10.77
N PHE A 510 0.16 23.46 -10.27
CA PHE A 510 0.79 22.39 -11.06
C PHE A 510 0.02 21.08 -10.92
N SER A 511 0.28 20.14 -11.83
CA SER A 511 -0.29 18.81 -11.74
C SER A 511 0.36 17.99 -10.62
N ILE A 512 -0.40 17.05 -10.07
CA ILE A 512 0.08 16.04 -9.13
C ILE A 512 -0.04 14.70 -9.81
N ARG A 513 0.99 13.87 -9.67
CA ARG A 513 1.02 12.49 -10.15
C ARG A 513 1.61 11.64 -9.06
N CYS A 514 0.79 10.78 -8.45
CA CYS A 514 1.21 10.05 -7.27
C CYS A 514 2.16 8.92 -7.62
N VAL A 515 2.96 8.58 -6.61
CA VAL A 515 3.92 7.49 -6.62
C VAL A 515 3.69 6.64 -5.36
N ARG A 516 4.13 5.40 -5.41
CA ARG A 516 4.44 4.59 -4.25
C ARG A 516 5.66 3.71 -4.55
N ASP A 517 6.24 3.15 -3.51
CA ASP A 517 7.27 2.14 -3.69
C ASP A 517 6.65 0.89 -4.31
N LYS A 518 7.38 0.26 -5.23
CA LYS A 518 6.92 -0.95 -5.91
C LYS A 518 6.57 -2.01 -4.87
N GLN A 519 5.34 -2.54 -4.95
CA GLN A 519 4.92 -3.63 -4.09
C GLN A 519 5.65 -4.93 -4.51
N GLN A 520 6.23 -5.66 -3.54
CA GLN A 520 7.07 -6.84 -3.80
C GLN A 520 6.27 -8.11 -4.09
#